data_AF-F9N567-F1
#
_entry.id   AF-F9N567-F1
#
_cell.length_a   1.000
_cell.length_b   1.000
_cell.length_c   1.000
_cell.angle_alpha   90.00
_cell.angle_beta   90.00
_cell.angle_gamma   90.00
#
_symmetry.space_group_name_H-M   'P 1'
#
loop_
_entity.id
_entity.type
_entity.pdbx_description
1 polymer ?
#
loop_
_entity_poly.entity_id
_entity_poly.type
_entity_poly.pdbx_seq_one_letter_code
_entity_poly.pdbx_strand_id
1 'polypeptide(L)'
;MAKAIDVAKFFIEIVANSPNEDAITNLRLNKLLYFAQAGSVSSLGYTLIEEDFEAWDLGPVVKSVYKTFKEYGRNGIVNQSFDRQALTKDEQLYLLDILRKYSTMSTSSLVNKSHEKGTPWYEVYYSTEDKIIPKHRITEYYGHIETVDKFTLPFTEKDFVGTRDESNHLVLPQEYDYAE
;
A
#
# COMPACT_ATOMS: atom_id res chain seq x y z
N MET A 1 -1.99 -3.45 -14.80
CA MET A 1 -2.72 -2.63 -13.80
C MET A 1 -3.61 -3.59 -13.02
N ALA A 2 -3.62 -3.45 -11.71
CA ALA A 2 -4.44 -4.23 -10.80
C ALA A 2 -5.82 -3.59 -10.63
N LYS A 3 -6.83 -4.40 -10.28
CA LYS A 3 -8.12 -3.86 -9.86
C LYS A 3 -7.98 -3.27 -8.47
N ALA A 4 -8.62 -2.13 -8.22
CA ALA A 4 -8.59 -1.45 -6.94
C ALA A 4 -9.08 -2.33 -5.80
N ILE A 5 -10.02 -3.24 -6.07
CA ILE A 5 -10.55 -4.17 -5.06
C ILE A 5 -9.49 -5.19 -4.61
N ASP A 6 -8.58 -5.62 -5.49
CA ASP A 6 -7.54 -6.59 -5.15
C ASP A 6 -6.46 -5.94 -4.29
N VAL A 7 -6.06 -4.70 -4.64
CA VAL A 7 -5.18 -3.87 -3.80
C VAL A 7 -5.83 -3.57 -2.44
N ALA A 8 -7.14 -3.28 -2.43
CA ALA A 8 -7.87 -3.01 -1.21
C ALA A 8 -7.92 -4.23 -0.26
N LYS A 9 -8.23 -5.40 -0.81
CA LYS A 9 -8.23 -6.66 -0.05
C LYS A 9 -6.84 -7.01 0.48
N PHE A 10 -5.80 -6.78 -0.32
CA PHE A 10 -4.41 -6.93 0.15
C PHE A 10 -4.14 -6.10 1.40
N PHE A 11 -4.45 -4.80 1.38
CA PHE A 11 -4.27 -3.95 2.56
C PHE A 11 -5.10 -4.42 3.77
N ILE A 12 -6.36 -4.78 3.56
CA ILE A 12 -7.23 -5.26 4.64
C ILE A 12 -6.67 -6.53 5.26
N GLU A 13 -6.24 -7.51 4.46
CA GLU A 13 -5.70 -8.78 4.95
C GLU A 13 -4.41 -8.58 5.75
N ILE A 14 -3.47 -7.78 5.25
CA ILE A 14 -2.20 -7.53 5.95
C ILE A 14 -2.45 -6.84 7.30
N VAL A 15 -3.31 -5.82 7.33
CA VAL A 15 -3.63 -5.09 8.57
C VAL A 15 -4.39 -5.98 9.56
N ALA A 16 -5.37 -6.76 9.10
CA ALA A 16 -6.14 -7.65 9.97
C ALA A 16 -5.32 -8.77 10.61
N ASN A 17 -4.20 -9.16 9.99
CA ASN A 17 -3.26 -10.14 10.53
C ASN A 17 -2.08 -9.50 11.30
N SER A 18 -2.07 -8.18 11.49
CA SER A 18 -1.04 -7.47 12.22
C SER A 18 -1.48 -7.27 13.68
N PRO A 19 -0.76 -7.84 14.68
CA PRO A 19 -1.25 -7.94 16.06
C PRO A 19 -1.39 -6.59 16.80
N ASN A 20 -0.82 -5.51 16.26
CA ASN A 20 -0.79 -4.19 16.90
C ASN A 20 -1.45 -3.09 16.04
N GLU A 21 -2.18 -3.46 14.99
CA GLU A 21 -2.89 -2.51 14.13
C GLU A 21 -4.39 -2.64 14.30
N ASP A 22 -5.07 -1.49 14.43
CA ASP A 22 -6.53 -1.46 14.38
C ASP A 22 -7.02 -1.80 12.96
N ALA A 23 -8.18 -2.45 12.88
CA ALA A 23 -8.81 -2.77 11.61
C ALA A 23 -9.01 -1.51 10.74
N ILE A 24 -8.64 -1.61 9.46
CA ILE A 24 -8.65 -0.47 8.56
C ILE A 24 -10.07 0.03 8.25
N THR A 25 -10.29 1.33 8.39
CA THR A 25 -11.57 1.95 8.01
C THR A 25 -11.64 2.23 6.50
N ASN A 26 -12.83 2.35 5.93
CA ASN A 26 -13.02 2.63 4.51
C ASN A 26 -12.36 3.97 4.08
N LEU A 27 -12.36 4.97 4.96
CA LEU A 27 -11.67 6.24 4.70
C LEU A 27 -10.15 6.04 4.60
N ARG A 28 -9.54 5.34 5.57
CA ARG A 28 -8.10 5.06 5.58
C ARG A 28 -7.70 4.22 4.37
N LEU A 29 -8.50 3.22 4.03
CA LEU A 29 -8.30 2.36 2.86
C LEU A 29 -8.22 3.17 1.57
N ASN A 30 -9.15 4.09 1.32
CA ASN A 30 -9.11 4.94 0.13
C ASN A 30 -7.91 5.89 0.10
N LYS A 31 -7.43 6.38 1.26
CA LYS A 31 -6.19 7.15 1.30
C LYS A 31 -4.99 6.30 0.92
N LEU A 32 -4.88 5.09 1.45
CA LEU A 32 -3.77 4.18 1.11
C LEU A 32 -3.78 3.82 -0.38
N LEU A 33 -4.94 3.55 -0.96
CA LEU A 33 -5.06 3.30 -2.41
C LEU A 33 -4.55 4.48 -3.24
N TYR A 34 -4.90 5.70 -2.85
CA TYR A 34 -4.46 6.89 -3.56
C TYR A 34 -2.95 7.09 -3.46
N PHE A 35 -2.37 6.95 -2.27
CA PHE A 35 -0.92 7.09 -2.12
C PHE A 35 -0.14 5.91 -2.71
N ALA A 36 -0.73 4.71 -2.79
CA ALA A 36 -0.18 3.60 -3.57
C ALA A 36 -0.15 3.94 -5.07
N GLN A 37 -1.20 4.55 -5.61
CA GLN A 37 -1.22 5.03 -7.00
C GLN A 37 -0.21 6.18 -7.22
N ALA A 38 -0.03 7.05 -6.23
CA ALA A 38 0.87 8.20 -6.30
C ALA A 38 2.34 7.82 -6.48
N GLY A 39 2.84 6.84 -5.70
CA GLY A 39 4.23 6.38 -5.79
C GLY A 39 4.48 5.31 -6.86
N SER A 40 3.44 4.79 -7.54
CA SER A 40 3.57 3.55 -8.30
C SER A 40 4.49 3.70 -9.52
N VAL A 41 4.46 4.84 -10.21
CA VAL A 41 5.32 5.05 -11.39
C VAL A 41 6.79 5.10 -10.98
N SER A 42 7.12 5.74 -9.86
CA SER A 42 8.51 5.83 -9.37
C SER A 42 9.02 4.48 -8.85
N SER A 43 8.16 3.67 -8.24
CA SER A 43 8.55 2.38 -7.65
C SER A 43 8.44 1.18 -8.60
N LEU A 44 7.44 1.16 -9.48
CA LEU A 44 7.11 0.04 -10.38
C LEU A 44 7.30 0.37 -11.87
N GLY A 45 7.37 1.66 -12.24
CA GLY A 45 7.47 2.10 -13.64
C GLY A 45 6.12 2.26 -14.35
N TYR A 46 4.99 2.00 -13.68
CA TYR A 46 3.65 2.09 -14.26
C TYR A 46 2.59 2.47 -13.21
N THR A 47 1.38 2.80 -13.67
CA THR A 47 0.22 3.08 -12.80
C THR A 47 -0.33 1.80 -12.19
N LEU A 48 -0.48 1.74 -10.87
CA LEU A 48 -0.90 0.52 -10.19
C LEU A 48 -2.36 0.13 -10.42
N ILE A 49 -3.30 1.06 -10.20
CA ILE A 49 -4.75 0.80 -10.13
C ILE A 49 -5.42 1.17 -11.45
N GLU A 50 -6.27 0.28 -11.96
CA GLU A 50 -7.03 0.48 -13.21
C GLU A 50 -8.13 1.53 -13.06
N GLU A 51 -8.87 1.51 -11.95
CA GLU A 51 -10.00 2.41 -11.72
C GLU A 51 -9.56 3.86 -11.46
N ASP A 52 -10.48 4.78 -11.74
CA ASP A 52 -10.26 6.20 -11.49
C ASP A 52 -10.53 6.59 -10.03
N PHE A 53 -9.83 7.63 -9.60
CA PHE A 53 -10.06 8.29 -8.32
C PHE A 53 -10.97 9.49 -8.52
N GLU A 54 -11.96 9.65 -7.65
CA GLU A 54 -12.84 10.81 -7.61
C GLU A 54 -12.43 11.75 -6.46
N ALA A 55 -12.49 13.06 -6.69
CA ALA A 55 -12.20 14.10 -5.70
C ALA A 55 -13.41 14.33 -4.78
N TRP A 56 -13.47 13.60 -3.67
CA TRP A 56 -14.54 13.71 -2.67
C TRP A 56 -14.13 14.60 -1.50
N ASP A 57 -15.09 14.98 -0.65
CA ASP A 57 -14.89 15.90 0.47
C ASP A 57 -13.79 15.48 1.44
N LEU A 58 -13.60 14.17 1.66
CA LEU A 58 -12.55 13.62 2.53
C LEU A 58 -11.34 13.12 1.73
N GLY A 59 -11.12 13.67 0.54
CA GLY A 59 -9.99 13.38 -0.32
C GLY A 59 -10.34 12.41 -1.46
N PRO A 60 -9.32 11.90 -2.18
CA PRO A 60 -9.50 11.02 -3.32
C PRO A 60 -10.09 9.65 -2.93
N VAL A 61 -11.03 9.14 -3.73
CA VAL A 61 -11.78 7.89 -3.46
C VAL A 61 -11.90 7.07 -4.73
N VAL A 62 -11.65 5.76 -4.65
CA VAL A 62 -12.07 4.84 -5.72
C VAL A 62 -13.52 4.45 -5.47
N LYS A 63 -14.43 4.92 -6.33
CA LYS A 63 -15.89 4.79 -6.12
C LYS A 63 -16.32 3.33 -5.89
N SER A 64 -15.77 2.39 -6.67
CA SER A 64 -16.10 0.97 -6.56
C SER A 64 -15.72 0.40 -5.18
N VAL A 65 -14.51 0.69 -4.70
CA VAL A 65 -14.03 0.27 -3.37
C VAL A 65 -14.87 0.89 -2.26
N TYR A 66 -15.14 2.21 -2.33
CA TYR A 66 -16.00 2.85 -1.34
C TYR A 66 -17.37 2.19 -1.25
N LYS A 67 -18.03 1.93 -2.39
CA LYS A 67 -19.34 1.28 -2.42
C LYS A 67 -19.32 -0.12 -1.80
N THR A 68 -18.27 -0.90 -2.03
CA THR A 68 -18.12 -2.24 -1.45
C THR A 68 -18.04 -2.22 0.06
N PHE A 69 -17.38 -1.21 0.65
CA PHE A 69 -17.11 -1.14 2.08
C PHE A 69 -17.88 -0.03 2.83
N LYS A 70 -18.86 0.63 2.19
CA LYS A 70 -19.57 1.79 2.78
C LYS A 70 -20.36 1.43 4.04
N GLU A 71 -20.87 0.20 4.13
CA GLU A 71 -21.70 -0.27 5.26
C GLU A 71 -20.93 -0.34 6.58
N TYR A 72 -19.59 -0.45 6.53
CA TYR A 72 -18.74 -0.37 7.73
C TYR A 72 -18.70 1.05 8.31
N GLY A 73 -18.99 2.08 7.50
CA GLY A 73 -18.98 3.47 7.93
C GLY A 73 -17.63 3.88 8.54
N ARG A 74 -17.64 4.22 9.83
CA ARG A 74 -16.45 4.58 10.61
C ARG A 74 -15.77 3.39 11.29
N ASN A 75 -16.39 2.22 11.26
CA ASN A 75 -15.84 1.01 11.87
C ASN A 75 -14.75 0.41 10.98
N GLY A 76 -13.89 -0.40 11.60
CA GLY A 76 -12.90 -1.20 10.87
C GLY A 76 -13.57 -2.24 9.98
N ILE A 77 -13.03 -2.42 8.79
CA ILE A 77 -13.46 -3.45 7.84
C ILE A 77 -12.95 -4.79 8.36
N VAL A 78 -13.85 -5.78 8.45
CA VAL A 78 -13.46 -7.15 8.83
C VAL A 78 -12.54 -7.75 7.77
N ASN A 79 -11.70 -8.68 8.18
CA ASN A 79 -10.75 -9.34 7.29
C ASN A 79 -11.41 -9.80 5.98
N GLN A 80 -10.74 -9.54 4.86
CA GLN A 80 -11.17 -9.92 3.51
C GLN A 80 -10.11 -10.85 2.94
N SER A 81 -10.52 -12.03 2.46
CA SER A 81 -9.57 -12.93 1.79
C SER A 81 -9.09 -12.30 0.48
N PHE A 82 -7.76 -12.20 0.36
CA PHE A 82 -7.03 -11.76 -0.81
C PHE A 82 -6.53 -12.98 -1.61
N ASP A 83 -6.74 -12.93 -2.93
CA ASP A 83 -6.13 -13.89 -3.85
C ASP A 83 -4.69 -13.44 -4.17
N ARG A 84 -3.71 -14.21 -3.69
CA ARG A 84 -2.28 -13.91 -3.90
C ARG A 84 -1.85 -13.86 -5.36
N GLN A 85 -2.63 -14.43 -6.28
CA GLN A 85 -2.35 -14.38 -7.71
C GLN A 85 -2.89 -13.11 -8.38
N ALA A 86 -3.73 -12.33 -7.68
CA ALA A 86 -4.30 -11.09 -8.22
C ALA A 86 -3.29 -9.94 -8.32
N LEU A 87 -2.15 -10.03 -7.61
CA LEU A 87 -1.05 -9.06 -7.64
C LEU A 87 0.28 -9.78 -7.86
N THR A 88 1.16 -9.20 -8.65
CA THR A 88 2.54 -9.67 -8.80
C THR A 88 3.33 -9.54 -7.49
N LYS A 89 4.45 -10.25 -7.39
CA LYS A 89 5.34 -10.17 -6.22
C LYS A 89 5.85 -8.74 -5.98
N ASP A 90 6.21 -8.03 -7.04
CA ASP A 90 6.71 -6.66 -6.94
C ASP A 90 5.63 -5.68 -6.48
N GLU A 91 4.39 -5.84 -6.97
CA GLU A 91 3.25 -5.06 -6.49
C GLU A 91 2.97 -5.33 -5.00
N GLN A 92 3.01 -6.59 -4.56
CA GLN A 92 2.82 -6.95 -3.16
C GLN A 92 3.91 -6.33 -2.25
N LEU A 93 5.18 -6.42 -2.65
CA LEU A 93 6.29 -5.82 -1.90
C LEU A 93 6.15 -4.29 -1.82
N TYR A 94 5.82 -3.64 -2.94
CA TYR A 94 5.57 -2.21 -2.98
C TYR A 94 4.41 -1.78 -2.06
N LEU A 95 3.32 -2.54 -2.05
CA LEU A 95 2.18 -2.26 -1.18
C LEU A 95 2.52 -2.46 0.31
N LEU A 96 3.39 -3.41 0.66
CA LEU A 96 3.92 -3.51 2.03
C LEU A 96 4.73 -2.27 2.40
N ASP A 97 5.55 -1.75 1.48
CA ASP A 97 6.31 -0.53 1.72
C ASP A 97 5.39 0.70 1.89
N ILE A 98 4.28 0.77 1.14
CA ILE A 98 3.21 1.77 1.34
C ILE A 98 2.61 1.66 2.75
N LEU A 99 2.24 0.46 3.19
CA LEU A 99 1.73 0.26 4.55
C LEU A 99 2.76 0.70 5.59
N ARG A 100 4.02 0.29 5.45
CA ARG A 100 5.10 0.67 6.38
C ARG A 100 5.24 2.18 6.46
N LYS A 101 5.27 2.88 5.32
CA LYS A 101 5.41 4.34 5.24
C LYS A 101 4.26 5.08 5.95
N TYR A 102 3.02 4.60 5.78
CA TYR A 102 1.83 5.31 6.26
C TYR A 102 1.23 4.75 7.56
N SER A 103 1.74 3.64 8.08
CA SER A 103 1.28 2.97 9.32
C SER A 103 1.21 3.95 10.50
N THR A 104 2.25 4.77 10.67
CA THR A 104 2.38 5.74 11.78
C THR A 104 1.55 7.01 11.59
N MET A 105 1.03 7.26 10.38
CA MET A 105 0.23 8.46 10.10
C MET A 105 -1.23 8.24 10.47
N SER A 106 -1.82 9.23 11.15
CA SER A 106 -3.27 9.23 11.41
C SER A 106 -4.06 9.34 10.09
N THR A 107 -5.28 8.82 10.07
CA THR A 107 -6.18 8.97 8.91
C THR A 107 -6.43 10.44 8.55
N SER A 108 -6.55 11.32 9.55
CA SER A 108 -6.65 12.77 9.34
C SER A 108 -5.40 13.36 8.68
N SER A 109 -4.21 12.88 9.04
CA SER A 109 -2.95 13.31 8.39
C SER A 109 -2.93 12.93 6.92
N LEU A 110 -3.41 11.72 6.57
CA LEU A 110 -3.52 11.28 5.18
C LEU A 110 -4.54 12.10 4.39
N VAL A 111 -5.68 12.46 5.01
CA VAL A 111 -6.67 13.36 4.40
C VAL A 111 -6.04 14.73 4.15
N ASN A 112 -5.46 15.35 5.17
CA ASN A 112 -4.81 16.67 5.06
C ASN A 112 -3.73 16.67 3.97
N LYS A 113 -2.89 15.63 3.93
CA LYS A 113 -1.86 15.47 2.92
C LYS A 113 -2.45 15.40 1.50
N SER A 114 -3.55 14.68 1.31
CA SER A 114 -4.25 14.65 0.02
C SER A 114 -4.89 16.00 -0.35
N HIS A 115 -5.17 16.85 0.63
CA HIS A 115 -5.81 18.16 0.47
C HIS A 115 -4.84 19.33 0.28
N GLU A 116 -3.53 19.09 0.37
CA GLU A 116 -2.52 20.14 0.23
C GLU A 116 -2.72 20.95 -1.06
N LYS A 117 -2.47 22.26 -0.98
CA LYS A 117 -2.69 23.16 -2.12
C LYS A 117 -1.84 22.74 -3.31
N GLY A 118 -2.48 22.60 -4.47
CA GLY A 118 -1.81 22.19 -5.71
C GLY A 118 -1.70 20.68 -5.89
N THR A 119 -2.17 19.85 -4.96
CA THR A 119 -2.28 18.42 -5.22
C THR A 119 -3.30 18.14 -6.32
N PRO A 120 -3.22 16.97 -6.99
CA PRO A 120 -4.21 16.57 -8.00
C PRO A 120 -5.64 16.54 -7.47
N TRP A 121 -5.83 16.16 -6.20
CA TRP A 121 -7.14 16.25 -5.56
C TRP A 121 -7.58 17.71 -5.40
N TYR A 122 -6.71 18.61 -4.92
CA TYR A 122 -7.05 20.02 -4.71
C TYR A 122 -7.50 20.69 -6.01
N GLU A 123 -6.75 20.49 -7.09
CA GLU A 123 -7.07 21.10 -8.39
C GLU A 123 -8.43 20.65 -8.92
N VAL A 124 -8.72 19.36 -8.83
CA VAL A 124 -9.98 18.78 -9.34
C VAL A 124 -11.15 19.09 -8.41
N TYR A 125 -10.93 19.09 -7.10
CA TYR A 125 -11.98 19.39 -6.13
C TYR A 125 -12.51 20.82 -6.28
N TYR A 126 -11.64 21.79 -6.56
CA TYR A 126 -12.02 23.19 -6.78
C TYR A 126 -12.30 23.56 -8.25
N SER A 127 -12.23 22.61 -9.18
CA SER A 127 -12.60 22.85 -10.59
C SER A 127 -14.12 22.80 -10.79
N THR A 128 -14.58 23.39 -11.90
CA THR A 128 -15.98 23.29 -12.40
C THR A 128 -16.24 22.05 -13.24
N GLU A 129 -15.23 21.20 -13.45
CA GLU A 129 -15.30 20.03 -14.31
C GLU A 129 -15.74 18.78 -13.52
N ASP A 130 -15.65 17.62 -14.19
CA ASP A 130 -15.83 16.32 -13.54
C ASP A 130 -14.89 16.16 -12.34
N LYS A 131 -15.34 15.44 -11.32
CA LYS A 131 -14.57 15.14 -10.12
C LYS A 131 -13.63 13.96 -10.30
N ILE A 132 -13.47 13.43 -11.51
CA ILE A 132 -12.46 12.41 -11.81
C ILE A 132 -11.06 13.03 -11.82
N ILE A 133 -10.14 12.46 -11.04
CA ILE A 133 -8.74 12.87 -10.95
C ILE A 133 -7.94 12.13 -12.02
N PRO A 134 -7.39 12.80 -13.04
CA PRO A 134 -6.65 12.12 -14.10
C PRO A 134 -5.38 11.45 -13.54
N LYS A 135 -5.15 10.18 -13.90
CA LYS A 135 -4.00 9.41 -13.43
C LYS A 135 -2.66 10.08 -13.73
N HIS A 136 -2.52 10.71 -14.91
CA HIS A 136 -1.29 11.42 -15.28
C HIS A 136 -0.97 12.57 -14.32
N ARG A 137 -1.97 13.33 -13.84
CA ARG A 137 -1.77 14.39 -12.84
C ARG A 137 -1.30 13.83 -11.50
N ILE A 138 -1.82 12.66 -11.11
CA ILE A 138 -1.35 11.97 -9.91
C ILE A 138 0.14 11.65 -10.04
N THR A 139 0.53 11.02 -11.16
CA THR A 139 1.91 10.57 -11.36
C THR A 139 2.88 11.72 -11.62
N GLU A 140 2.47 12.79 -12.29
CA GLU A 140 3.30 13.97 -12.54
C GLU A 140 3.59 14.74 -11.24
N TYR A 141 2.56 14.93 -10.40
CA TYR A 141 2.73 15.64 -9.14
C TYR A 141 3.61 14.85 -8.16
N TYR A 142 3.34 13.55 -8.01
CA TYR A 142 4.01 12.74 -6.98
C TYR A 142 5.27 12.02 -7.46
N GLY A 143 5.53 11.94 -8.77
CA GLY A 143 6.61 11.14 -9.35
C GLY A 143 8.02 11.46 -8.81
N HIS A 144 8.23 12.69 -8.33
CA HIS A 144 9.49 13.12 -7.71
C HIS A 144 9.41 13.36 -6.20
N ILE A 145 8.21 13.26 -5.61
CA ILE A 145 7.94 13.66 -4.21
C ILE A 145 7.67 12.43 -3.34
N GLU A 146 6.94 11.45 -3.85
CA GLU A 146 6.55 10.26 -3.11
C GLU A 146 7.49 9.10 -3.40
N THR A 147 8.73 9.20 -2.93
CA THR A 147 9.61 8.03 -2.87
C THR A 147 9.18 7.16 -1.70
N VAL A 148 9.02 5.87 -1.96
CA VAL A 148 8.75 4.87 -0.93
C VAL A 148 10.05 4.08 -0.76
N ASP A 149 10.66 4.20 0.41
CA ASP A 149 11.89 3.48 0.72
C ASP A 149 11.60 1.98 0.77
N LYS A 150 12.26 1.24 -0.12
CA LYS A 150 12.15 -0.22 -0.15
C LYS A 150 12.63 -0.79 1.18
N PHE A 151 11.88 -1.75 1.73
CA PHE A 151 12.39 -2.51 2.86
C PHE A 151 13.72 -3.15 2.50
N THR A 152 14.72 -2.90 3.34
CA THR A 152 15.97 -3.66 3.32
C THR A 152 16.00 -4.55 4.55
N LEU A 153 16.40 -5.79 4.34
CA LEU A 153 16.66 -6.67 5.48
C LEU A 153 17.78 -6.03 6.32
N PRO A 154 17.59 -5.90 7.64
CA PRO A 154 18.64 -5.37 8.52
C PRO A 154 19.79 -6.36 8.72
N PHE A 155 19.66 -7.55 8.12
CA PHE A 155 20.63 -8.63 8.16
C PHE A 155 21.06 -8.99 6.74
N THR A 156 22.30 -9.40 6.62
CA THR A 156 22.96 -9.92 5.43
C THR A 156 23.25 -11.41 5.63
N GLU A 157 23.62 -12.13 4.57
CA GLU A 157 24.02 -13.54 4.68
C GLU A 157 25.17 -13.76 5.68
N LYS A 158 26.01 -12.74 5.91
CA LYS A 158 27.13 -12.78 6.85
C LYS A 158 26.71 -12.70 8.31
N ASP A 159 25.47 -12.27 8.58
CA ASP A 159 24.92 -12.17 9.93
C ASP A 159 24.33 -13.51 10.41
N PHE A 160 24.29 -14.52 9.54
CA PHE A 160 23.83 -15.87 9.85
C PHE A 160 24.99 -16.87 9.87
N VAL A 161 24.92 -17.83 10.79
CA VAL A 161 25.85 -18.97 10.87
C VAL A 161 25.16 -20.22 10.34
N GLY A 162 25.85 -20.91 9.43
CA GLY A 162 25.36 -22.13 8.80
C GLY A 162 24.74 -21.92 7.42
N THR A 163 24.66 -23.00 6.66
CA THR A 163 24.10 -23.05 5.29
C THR A 163 23.07 -24.15 5.18
N ARG A 164 22.31 -24.18 4.08
CA ARG A 164 21.43 -25.32 3.77
C ARG A 164 22.13 -26.27 2.80
N ASP A 165 22.09 -27.56 3.09
CA ASP A 165 22.54 -28.59 2.15
C ASP A 165 21.54 -28.82 1.02
N GLU A 166 21.86 -29.71 0.08
CA GLU A 166 21.00 -30.08 -1.05
C GLU A 166 19.65 -30.71 -0.62
N SER A 167 19.58 -31.24 0.61
CA SER A 167 18.38 -31.80 1.22
C SER A 167 17.63 -30.78 2.09
N ASN A 168 18.05 -29.51 2.05
CA ASN A 168 17.48 -28.38 2.79
C ASN A 168 17.67 -28.46 4.33
N HIS A 169 18.60 -29.28 4.82
CA HIS A 169 18.99 -29.32 6.24
C HIS A 169 19.93 -28.17 6.59
N LEU A 170 19.80 -27.62 7.80
CA LEU A 170 20.74 -26.64 8.34
C LEU A 170 22.05 -27.33 8.70
N VAL A 171 23.15 -26.88 8.10
CA VAL A 171 24.52 -27.33 8.37
C VAL A 171 25.27 -26.19 9.04
N LEU A 172 25.82 -26.42 10.22
CA LEU A 172 26.64 -25.45 10.94
C LEU A 172 28.13 -25.65 10.59
N PRO A 173 28.96 -24.60 10.65
CA PRO A 173 30.41 -24.78 10.65
C PRO A 173 30.82 -25.63 11.85
N GLN A 174 31.87 -26.43 11.68
CA GLN A 174 32.32 -27.41 12.69
C GLN A 174 32.61 -26.75 14.06
N GLU A 175 33.13 -25.52 14.09
CA GLU A 175 33.38 -24.78 15.34
C GLU A 175 32.12 -24.42 16.15
N TYR A 176 30.93 -24.52 15.54
CA TYR A 176 29.63 -24.26 16.16
C TYR A 176 28.76 -25.52 16.29
N ASP A 177 29.26 -26.68 15.86
CA ASP A 177 28.57 -27.96 15.99
C ASP A 177 28.95 -28.62 17.33
N TYR A 178 28.24 -28.26 18.40
CA TYR A 178 28.49 -28.73 19.77
C TYR A 178 27.94 -30.14 20.06
N ALA A 179 27.49 -30.87 19.04
CA ALA A 179 27.03 -32.24 19.17
C ALA A 179 28.22 -33.22 19.14
N GLU A 180 29.03 -33.22 20.22
CA GLU A 180 29.96 -34.31 20.55
C GLU A 180 29.37 -35.22 21.65
#